data_AF-A0A935YIQ4-F1
#
_entry.id   AF-A0A935YIQ4-F1
#
_cell.length_a   1.000
_cell.length_b   1.000
_cell.length_c   1.000
_cell.angle_alpha   90.00
_cell.angle_beta   90.00
_cell.angle_gamma   90.00
#
_symmetry.space_group_name_H-M   'P 1'
#
loop_
_entity.id
_entity.type
_entity.pdbx_description
1 polymer ?
#
loop_
_entity_poly.entity_id
_entity_poly.type
_entity_poly.pdbx_seq_one_letter_code
_entity_poly.pdbx_strand_id
1 'polypeptide(L)'
;MANGFDGYLCSESPGGAIFQPDGKVVVAGNFGCGGPTRLYQGIYLTRFNPHSSIDETFGSGGGGTSATLTVSVTGSGTVYSTPSGINCGNDCTHNYANSTMLILKALPATGYVFSGWGGACLGVTVDYCTLTMDANKSVMAVFKSQTPEKEPPRPRHLAVPGGGCTGPTGRSAVVIAHGWLC
;
A
#
# COMPACT_ATOMS: atom_id res chain seq x y z
N MET A 1 16.22 -37.20 -12.92
CA MET A 1 16.81 -36.03 -13.60
C MET A 1 15.66 -35.33 -14.32
N ALA A 2 14.97 -34.41 -13.64
CA ALA A 2 13.90 -33.62 -14.24
C ALA A 2 14.45 -32.21 -14.42
N ASN A 3 14.63 -31.84 -15.69
CA ASN A 3 15.04 -30.52 -16.11
C ASN A 3 13.81 -29.62 -16.13
N GLY A 4 13.89 -28.47 -15.47
CA GLY A 4 12.98 -27.38 -15.77
C GLY A 4 12.72 -26.45 -14.61
N PHE A 5 13.62 -25.49 -14.40
CA PHE A 5 13.30 -24.10 -14.07
C PHE A 5 14.46 -23.21 -14.56
N ASP A 6 14.25 -22.61 -15.73
CA ASP A 6 14.99 -21.51 -16.38
C ASP A 6 16.51 -21.37 -16.19
N GLY A 7 17.27 -21.89 -17.16
CA GLY A 7 18.23 -21.14 -18.00
C GLY A 7 19.40 -20.34 -17.40
N TYR A 8 19.48 -20.18 -16.09
CA TYR A 8 20.60 -19.58 -15.37
C TYR A 8 21.34 -20.67 -14.59
N LEU A 9 22.63 -20.46 -14.29
CA LEU A 9 23.52 -21.41 -13.62
C LEU A 9 23.10 -21.64 -12.15
N CYS A 10 21.97 -22.29 -11.97
CA CYS A 10 21.38 -22.60 -10.69
C CYS A 10 21.86 -23.99 -10.24
N SER A 11 22.52 -24.08 -9.10
CA SER A 11 22.78 -25.36 -8.45
C SER A 11 21.54 -25.76 -7.65
N GLU A 12 20.92 -26.87 -8.01
CA GLU A 12 19.74 -27.42 -7.34
C GLU A 12 20.08 -28.77 -6.72
N SER A 13 20.27 -28.78 -5.40
CA SER A 13 20.55 -29.99 -4.63
C SER A 13 19.38 -30.24 -3.67
N PRO A 14 18.29 -30.90 -4.13
CA PRO A 14 17.19 -31.26 -3.23
C PRO A 14 17.72 -32.21 -2.14
N GLY A 15 17.52 -31.81 -0.89
CA GLY A 15 17.95 -32.56 0.29
C GLY A 15 16.87 -33.52 0.81
N GLY A 16 15.59 -33.22 0.54
CA GLY A 16 14.47 -34.08 0.90
C GLY A 16 13.11 -33.49 0.56
N ALA A 17 12.08 -34.31 0.59
CA ALA A 17 10.69 -33.90 0.43
C ALA A 17 9.80 -34.60 1.47
N ILE A 18 8.77 -33.90 1.94
CA ILE A 18 7.76 -34.44 2.85
C ILE A 18 6.36 -34.21 2.28
N PHE A 19 5.49 -35.20 2.44
CA PHE A 19 4.06 -35.09 2.14
C PHE A 19 3.33 -34.53 3.35
N GLN A 20 2.45 -33.56 3.13
CA GLN A 20 1.56 -33.01 4.14
C GLN A 20 0.19 -33.71 4.09
N PRO A 21 -0.55 -33.78 5.22
CA PRO A 21 -1.88 -34.41 5.27
C PRO A 21 -2.93 -33.77 4.36
N ASP A 22 -2.74 -32.52 3.95
CA ASP A 22 -3.62 -31.77 3.04
C ASP A 22 -3.32 -32.04 1.55
N GLY A 23 -2.44 -33.00 1.25
CA GLY A 23 -2.07 -33.39 -0.11
C GLY A 23 -0.97 -32.51 -0.73
N LYS A 24 -0.40 -31.58 0.03
CA LYS A 24 0.73 -30.75 -0.42
C LYS A 24 2.07 -31.47 -0.24
N VAL A 25 3.09 -31.01 -0.95
CA VAL A 25 4.46 -31.52 -0.83
C VAL A 25 5.39 -30.38 -0.48
N VAL A 26 6.16 -30.50 0.60
CA VAL A 26 7.23 -29.55 0.92
C VAL A 26 8.56 -30.16 0.53
N VAL A 27 9.31 -29.47 -0.32
CA VAL A 27 10.64 -29.84 -0.78
C VAL A 27 11.66 -28.93 -0.13
N ALA A 28 12.65 -29.50 0.53
CA ALA A 28 13.79 -28.79 1.10
C ALA A 28 15.05 -29.12 0.31
N GLY A 29 15.86 -28.12 0.00
CA GLY A 29 17.11 -28.31 -0.73
C GLY A 29 18.02 -27.11 -0.63
N ASN A 30 19.26 -27.28 -1.08
CA ASN A 30 20.13 -26.15 -1.34
C ASN A 30 19.87 -25.68 -2.77
N PHE A 31 19.28 -24.50 -2.90
CA PHE A 31 19.04 -23.86 -4.18
C PHE A 31 19.93 -22.64 -4.24
N GLY A 32 20.78 -22.56 -5.27
CA GLY A 32 21.65 -21.41 -5.40
C GLY A 32 21.67 -20.88 -6.82
N CYS A 33 21.17 -19.66 -6.99
CA CYS A 33 21.27 -18.92 -8.25
C CYS A 33 22.53 -18.04 -8.19
N GLY A 34 23.52 -18.35 -9.02
CA GLY A 34 24.76 -17.58 -9.13
C GLY A 34 24.83 -16.80 -10.43
N GLY A 35 24.85 -15.46 -10.35
CA GLY A 35 25.40 -14.60 -11.40
C GLY A 35 26.89 -14.36 -11.17
N PRO A 36 27.63 -13.76 -12.12
CA PRO A 36 29.09 -13.55 -11.98
C PRO A 36 29.50 -12.70 -10.77
N THR A 37 28.56 -12.03 -10.09
CA THR A 37 28.83 -11.10 -8.97
C THR A 37 28.07 -11.40 -7.67
N ARG A 38 27.12 -12.35 -7.64
CA ARG A 38 26.42 -12.75 -6.39
C ARG A 38 26.07 -14.24 -6.39
N LEU A 39 26.47 -14.91 -5.32
CA LEU A 39 26.13 -16.29 -4.99
C LEU A 39 25.10 -16.25 -3.86
N TYR A 40 23.82 -16.45 -4.18
CA TYR A 40 22.83 -16.77 -3.16
C TYR A 40 22.89 -18.29 -2.97
N GLN A 41 23.47 -18.78 -1.87
CA GLN A 41 23.48 -20.20 -1.53
C GLN A 41 22.79 -20.37 -0.18
N GLY A 42 21.77 -21.22 -0.10
CA GLY A 42 20.97 -21.37 1.11
C GLY A 42 20.00 -22.55 1.04
N ILE A 43 19.48 -22.95 2.20
CA ILE A 43 18.41 -23.94 2.28
C ILE A 43 17.10 -23.23 1.94
N TYR A 44 16.43 -23.66 0.88
CA TYR A 44 15.09 -23.18 0.53
C TYR A 44 14.06 -24.29 0.70
N LEU A 45 12.87 -23.89 1.15
CA LEU A 45 11.71 -24.75 1.27
C LEU A 45 10.66 -24.27 0.27
N THR A 46 10.29 -25.12 -0.67
CA THR A 46 9.18 -24.85 -1.60
C THR A 46 8.05 -25.82 -1.31
N ARG A 47 6.82 -25.32 -1.25
CA ARG A 47 5.64 -26.17 -1.15
C ARG A 47 4.92 -26.24 -2.49
N PHE A 48 4.41 -27.41 -2.83
CA PHE A 48 3.58 -27.65 -4.01
C PHE A 48 2.16 -28.00 -3.58
N ASN A 49 1.19 -27.51 -4.33
CA ASN A 49 -0.21 -27.89 -4.25
C ASN A 49 -0.44 -29.30 -4.85
N PRO A 50 -1.57 -29.96 -4.57
CA PRO A 50 -1.88 -31.30 -5.11
C PRO A 50 -1.93 -31.36 -6.65
N HIS A 51 -2.19 -30.23 -7.31
CA HIS A 51 -2.21 -30.10 -8.78
C HIS A 51 -0.84 -29.78 -9.38
N SER A 52 0.23 -29.99 -8.61
CA SER A 52 1.62 -29.79 -9.02
C SER A 52 2.02 -28.33 -9.29
N SER A 53 1.17 -27.34 -8.97
CA SER A 53 1.61 -25.94 -8.92
C SER A 53 2.39 -25.65 -7.65
N ILE A 54 3.23 -24.62 -7.67
CA ILE A 54 3.83 -24.07 -6.45
C ILE A 54 2.72 -23.47 -5.56
N ASP A 55 2.86 -23.64 -4.26
CA ASP A 55 2.04 -23.00 -3.23
C ASP A 55 2.69 -21.69 -2.77
N GLU A 56 2.31 -20.60 -3.44
CA GLU A 56 2.80 -19.24 -3.20
C GLU A 56 2.43 -18.69 -1.81
N THR A 57 1.59 -19.38 -1.05
CA THR A 57 1.22 -19.00 0.33
C THR A 57 2.20 -19.54 1.37
N PHE A 58 3.15 -20.39 0.99
CA PHE A 58 4.04 -21.07 1.93
C PHE A 58 5.40 -20.40 2.09
N GLY A 59 5.51 -19.59 3.14
CA GLY A 59 6.76 -18.94 3.53
C GLY A 59 7.26 -17.93 2.50
N SER A 60 8.24 -17.11 2.90
CA SER A 60 8.91 -16.17 1.99
C SER A 60 10.03 -16.82 1.15
N GLY A 61 10.07 -18.16 1.07
CA GLY A 61 11.27 -18.92 0.68
C GLY A 61 11.07 -19.99 -0.41
N GLY A 62 9.91 -20.08 -1.05
CA GLY A 62 9.67 -21.07 -2.10
C GLY A 62 9.86 -20.51 -3.50
N GLY A 63 11.10 -20.29 -3.95
CA GLY A 63 11.45 -20.08 -5.37
C GLY A 63 10.70 -18.98 -6.13
N GLY A 64 9.98 -18.10 -5.45
CA GLY A 64 9.20 -17.04 -6.08
C GLY A 64 10.13 -15.98 -6.66
N THR A 65 9.90 -15.62 -7.92
CA THR A 65 10.51 -14.42 -8.49
C THR A 65 10.19 -13.25 -7.55
N SER A 66 11.17 -12.41 -7.22
CA SER A 66 10.92 -11.20 -6.45
C SER A 66 10.93 -10.00 -7.39
N ALA A 67 10.05 -9.06 -7.13
CA ALA A 67 9.95 -7.81 -7.86
C ALA A 67 10.26 -6.65 -6.93
N THR A 68 10.99 -5.67 -7.44
CA THR A 68 11.34 -4.46 -6.70
C THR A 68 10.18 -3.47 -6.81
N LEU A 69 9.68 -3.02 -5.65
CA LEU A 69 8.81 -1.86 -5.57
C LEU A 69 9.67 -0.63 -5.24
N THR A 70 9.55 0.40 -6.07
CA THR A 70 10.18 1.71 -5.85
C THR A 70 9.10 2.74 -5.59
N VAL A 71 9.17 3.41 -4.45
CA VAL A 71 8.26 4.50 -4.08
C VAL A 71 9.00 5.83 -4.15
N SER A 72 8.38 6.84 -4.73
CA SER A 72 8.88 8.21 -4.71
C SER A 72 7.85 9.14 -4.07
N VAL A 73 8.33 10.13 -3.33
CA VAL A 73 7.49 11.10 -2.64
C VAL A 73 7.84 12.50 -3.14
N THR A 74 6.82 13.29 -3.47
CA THR A 74 6.96 14.72 -3.79
C THR A 74 6.24 15.55 -2.73
N GLY A 75 6.86 16.63 -2.26
CA GLY A 75 6.39 17.38 -1.09
C GLY A 75 6.82 16.70 0.22
N SER A 76 6.17 17.05 1.34
CA SER A 76 6.47 16.45 2.64
C SER A 76 5.37 15.50 3.09
N GLY A 77 5.75 14.24 3.26
CA GLY A 77 4.92 13.15 3.74
C GLY A 77 5.72 11.86 3.74
N THR A 78 5.12 10.80 4.28
CA THR A 78 5.73 9.47 4.37
C THR A 78 4.79 8.44 3.78
N VAL A 79 5.33 7.44 3.07
CA VAL A 79 4.55 6.31 2.55
C VAL A 79 4.97 5.02 3.23
N TYR A 80 4.01 4.26 3.73
CA TYR A 80 4.23 2.95 4.34
C TYR A 80 3.57 1.85 3.51
N SER A 81 4.13 0.64 3.55
CA SER A 81 3.52 -0.54 2.94
C SER A 81 3.07 -1.57 3.97
N THR A 82 2.07 -2.36 3.59
CA THR A 82 1.64 -3.58 4.27
C THR A 82 1.52 -4.71 3.24
N PRO A 83 2.27 -5.82 3.34
CA PRO A 83 3.31 -6.12 4.35
C PRO A 83 4.45 -5.09 4.41
N SER A 84 5.07 -4.97 5.60
CA SER A 84 6.13 -3.99 5.87
C SER A 84 7.32 -4.17 4.94
N GLY A 85 7.94 -3.06 4.53
CA GLY A 85 9.17 -3.06 3.73
C GLY A 85 9.47 -1.69 3.12
N ILE A 86 8.44 -0.87 2.92
CA ILE A 86 8.57 0.53 2.50
C ILE A 86 8.22 1.43 3.68
N ASN A 87 9.09 2.40 3.94
CA ASN A 87 8.88 3.55 4.81
C ASN A 87 9.53 4.75 4.13
N CYS A 88 8.90 5.17 3.03
CA CYS A 88 9.48 6.12 2.10
C CYS A 88 9.41 7.52 2.70
N GLY A 89 10.59 7.91 3.17
CA GLY A 89 10.91 8.95 4.15
C GLY A 89 12.34 8.69 4.62
N ASN A 90 12.71 7.40 4.74
CA ASN A 90 14.10 6.94 4.82
C ASN A 90 14.39 5.75 3.88
N ASP A 91 13.43 4.84 3.68
CA ASP A 91 13.59 3.67 2.80
C ASP A 91 12.44 3.54 1.80
N CYS A 92 12.77 3.69 0.53
CA CYS A 92 11.83 3.85 -0.57
C CYS A 92 11.87 2.68 -1.56
N THR A 93 12.69 1.66 -1.33
CA THR A 93 12.89 0.55 -2.27
C THR A 93 12.92 -0.76 -1.54
N HIS A 94 12.05 -1.71 -1.92
CA HIS A 94 12.02 -3.02 -1.28
C HIS A 94 11.64 -4.12 -2.28
N ASN A 95 12.23 -5.29 -2.10
CA ASN A 95 11.91 -6.49 -2.87
C ASN A 95 10.74 -7.24 -2.23
N TYR A 96 9.69 -7.47 -3.00
CA TYR A 96 8.53 -8.25 -2.59
C TYR A 96 8.44 -9.50 -3.44
N ALA A 97 7.91 -10.59 -2.88
CA ALA A 97 7.63 -11.77 -3.69
C ALA A 97 6.57 -11.43 -4.75
N ASN A 98 6.69 -12.04 -5.93
CA ASN A 98 5.63 -11.98 -6.94
C ASN A 98 4.31 -12.52 -6.35
N SER A 99 3.18 -12.09 -6.91
CA SER A 99 1.82 -12.28 -6.40
C SER A 99 1.54 -11.67 -5.01
N THR A 100 2.48 -10.95 -4.40
CA THR A 100 2.22 -10.30 -3.09
C THR A 100 1.27 -9.13 -3.29
N MET A 101 0.12 -9.17 -2.60
CA MET A 101 -0.77 -8.02 -2.49
C MET A 101 -0.20 -7.04 -1.47
N LEU A 102 0.00 -5.79 -1.90
CA LEU A 102 0.50 -4.69 -1.10
C LEU A 102 -0.55 -3.60 -0.93
N ILE A 103 -0.60 -3.05 0.27
CA ILE A 103 -1.37 -1.87 0.60
C ILE A 103 -0.38 -0.76 0.96
N LEU A 104 -0.31 0.27 0.13
CA LEU A 104 0.46 1.48 0.40
C LEU A 104 -0.43 2.51 1.08
N LYS A 105 0.08 3.19 2.09
CA LYS A 105 -0.60 4.26 2.82
C LYS A 105 0.25 5.52 2.83
N ALA A 106 -0.31 6.63 2.38
CA ALA A 106 0.32 7.94 2.39
C ALA A 106 -0.08 8.72 3.66
N LEU A 107 0.90 9.15 4.44
CA LEU A 107 0.72 10.03 5.60
C LEU A 107 1.32 11.40 5.32
N PRO A 108 0.51 12.45 5.11
CA PRO A 108 1.01 13.81 4.95
C PRO A 108 1.73 14.31 6.20
N ALA A 109 2.78 15.11 6.02
CA ALA A 109 3.40 15.84 7.12
C ALA A 109 2.52 17.03 7.56
N THR A 110 2.81 17.60 8.73
CA THR A 110 2.12 18.80 9.22
C THR A 110 2.21 19.94 8.20
N GLY A 111 1.06 20.53 7.83
CA GLY A 111 0.98 21.59 6.82
C GLY A 111 1.01 21.09 5.38
N TYR A 112 0.83 19.79 5.13
CA TYR A 112 0.72 19.20 3.80
C TYR A 112 -0.56 18.36 3.67
N VAL A 113 -1.06 18.22 2.44
CA VAL A 113 -2.13 17.30 2.07
C VAL A 113 -1.69 16.36 0.99
N PHE A 114 -2.22 15.14 1.05
CA PHE A 114 -2.12 14.19 -0.04
C PHE A 114 -2.91 14.70 -1.25
N SER A 115 -2.24 14.80 -2.40
CA SER A 115 -2.82 15.30 -3.66
C SER A 115 -3.11 14.18 -4.65
N GLY A 116 -2.58 12.97 -4.45
CA GLY A 116 -2.82 11.83 -5.33
C GLY A 116 -1.61 10.92 -5.53
N TRP A 117 -1.89 9.76 -6.12
CA TRP A 117 -0.91 8.76 -6.49
C TRP A 117 -0.54 8.85 -7.99
N GLY A 118 0.64 8.35 -8.34
CA GLY A 118 1.13 8.16 -9.69
C GLY A 118 1.83 6.81 -9.88
N GLY A 119 2.25 6.52 -11.11
CA GLY A 119 2.87 5.24 -11.46
C GLY A 119 1.85 4.08 -11.41
N ALA A 120 2.20 3.00 -10.74
CA ALA A 120 1.32 1.82 -10.61
C ALA A 120 0.01 2.08 -9.84
N CYS A 121 -0.08 3.21 -9.12
CA CYS A 121 -1.27 3.65 -8.38
C CYS A 121 -1.99 4.83 -9.07
N LEU A 122 -1.70 5.11 -10.34
CA LEU A 122 -2.29 6.24 -11.05
C LEU A 122 -3.83 6.14 -11.08
N GLY A 123 -4.51 7.26 -10.80
CA GLY A 123 -5.97 7.35 -10.78
C GLY A 123 -6.60 7.06 -9.41
N VAL A 124 -5.82 6.59 -8.43
CA VAL A 124 -6.27 6.45 -7.04
C VAL A 124 -6.31 7.83 -6.37
N THR A 125 -7.48 8.21 -5.86
CA THR A 125 -7.74 9.52 -5.23
C THR A 125 -7.74 9.49 -3.70
N VAL A 126 -7.74 8.29 -3.11
CA VAL A 126 -7.68 8.06 -1.65
C VAL A 126 -6.25 7.88 -1.18
N ASP A 127 -6.01 8.02 0.13
CA ASP A 127 -4.68 7.97 0.78
C ASP A 127 -4.10 6.54 0.90
N TYR A 128 -4.81 5.54 0.37
CA TYR A 128 -4.34 4.16 0.28
C TYR A 128 -4.37 3.65 -1.17
N CYS A 129 -3.35 2.88 -1.55
CA CYS A 129 -3.29 2.20 -2.84
C CYS A 129 -3.07 0.70 -2.65
N THR A 130 -3.92 -0.11 -3.26
CA THR A 130 -3.76 -1.56 -3.30
C THR A 130 -3.17 -1.98 -4.64
N LEU A 131 -2.08 -2.75 -4.62
CA LEU A 131 -1.45 -3.27 -5.83
C LEU A 131 -0.96 -4.70 -5.60
N THR A 132 -0.87 -5.49 -6.67
CA THR A 132 -0.27 -6.82 -6.63
C THR A 132 1.07 -6.77 -7.33
N MET A 133 2.12 -7.30 -6.71
CA MET A 133 3.43 -7.38 -7.33
C MET A 133 3.44 -8.49 -8.39
N ASP A 134 3.57 -8.11 -9.67
CA ASP A 134 3.68 -9.02 -10.82
C ASP A 134 5.04 -8.88 -11.54
N ALA A 135 5.63 -7.69 -11.43
CA ALA A 135 6.87 -7.22 -12.01
C ALA A 135 7.38 -6.01 -11.20
N ASN A 136 8.55 -5.47 -11.55
CA ASN A 136 9.05 -4.24 -10.94
C ASN A 136 8.06 -3.09 -11.14
N LYS A 137 7.67 -2.43 -10.06
CA LYS A 137 6.68 -1.35 -10.10
C LYS A 137 7.25 -0.08 -9.47
N SER A 138 6.86 1.06 -10.03
CA SER A 138 7.15 2.37 -9.46
C SER A 138 5.84 3.06 -9.06
N VAL A 139 5.83 3.64 -7.85
CA VAL A 139 4.69 4.40 -7.32
C VAL A 139 5.17 5.77 -6.90
N MET A 140 4.39 6.80 -7.20
CA MET A 140 4.67 8.16 -6.78
C MET A 140 3.56 8.67 -5.88
N ALA A 141 3.88 9.22 -4.71
CA ALA A 141 2.93 9.92 -3.85
C ALA A 141 3.20 11.42 -3.91
N VAL A 142 2.16 12.21 -4.16
CA VAL A 142 2.28 13.68 -4.23
C VAL A 142 1.61 14.30 -3.02
N PHE A 143 2.36 15.09 -2.27
CA PHE A 143 1.89 15.93 -1.18
C PHE A 143 2.05 17.40 -1.58
N LYS A 144 1.03 18.22 -1.31
CA LYS A 144 1.06 19.67 -1.56
C LYS A 144 1.00 20.41 -0.23
N SER A 145 1.74 21.51 -0.12
CA SER A 145 1.65 22.35 1.07
C SER A 145 0.24 22.91 1.18
N GLN A 146 -0.39 22.68 2.34
CA GLN A 146 -1.54 23.47 2.73
C GLN A 146 -1.01 24.81 3.18
N THR A 147 -1.18 25.82 2.34
CA THR A 147 -1.20 27.18 2.86
C THR A 147 -2.28 27.17 3.94
N PRO A 148 -1.98 27.58 5.20
CA PRO A 148 -3.03 27.80 6.17
C PRO A 148 -3.95 28.83 5.53
N GLU A 149 -5.09 28.36 5.03
CA GLU A 149 -6.07 29.24 4.45
C GLU A 149 -6.40 30.20 5.58
N LYS A 150 -6.00 31.46 5.42
CA LYS A 150 -6.38 32.52 6.33
C LYS A 150 -7.89 32.46 6.31
N GLU A 151 -8.50 31.90 7.35
CA GLU A 151 -9.95 31.69 7.39
C GLU A 151 -10.56 33.00 6.91
N PRO A 152 -11.32 33.01 5.79
CA PRO A 152 -11.99 34.21 5.34
C PRO A 152 -12.70 34.75 6.56
N PRO A 153 -12.53 36.04 6.92
CA PRO A 153 -13.10 36.56 8.16
C PRO A 153 -14.54 36.11 8.20
N ARG A 154 -14.88 35.24 9.18
CA ARG A 154 -16.21 34.67 9.32
C ARG A 154 -17.16 35.81 9.04
N PRO A 155 -18.03 35.73 8.01
CA PRO A 155 -18.98 36.79 7.75
C PRO A 155 -19.64 37.05 9.09
N ARG A 156 -19.44 38.25 9.65
CA ARG A 156 -20.26 38.65 10.78
C ARG A 156 -21.65 38.49 10.23
N HIS A 157 -22.40 37.48 10.71
CA HIS A 157 -23.84 37.52 10.56
C HIS A 157 -24.20 38.94 10.94
N LEU A 158 -24.73 39.70 9.98
CA LEU A 158 -25.31 40.99 10.27
C LEU A 158 -26.20 40.72 11.48
N ALA A 159 -25.84 41.26 12.64
CA ALA A 159 -26.81 41.40 13.69
C ALA A 159 -27.94 42.17 13.01
N VAL A 160 -29.04 41.47 12.74
CA VAL A 160 -30.20 42.05 12.08
C VAL A 160 -30.52 43.33 12.84
N PRO A 161 -30.30 44.54 12.28
CA PRO A 161 -30.59 45.76 12.98
C PRO A 161 -32.12 45.87 13.02
N GLY A 162 -32.71 45.59 14.18
CA GLY A 162 -34.13 45.79 14.42
C GLY A 162 -35.01 44.70 13.80
N GLY A 163 -35.31 43.69 14.60
CA GLY A 163 -36.35 42.70 14.32
C GLY A 163 -36.82 42.06 15.61
N GLY A 164 -37.14 42.88 16.60
CA GLY A 164 -37.83 42.40 17.79
C GLY A 164 -39.24 42.00 17.42
N CYS A 165 -39.46 40.72 17.12
CA CYS A 165 -40.79 40.15 17.21
C CYS A 165 -41.05 39.88 18.70
N THR A 166 -41.45 40.92 19.45
CA THR A 166 -42.05 40.73 20.77
C THR A 166 -43.46 40.17 20.55
N GLY A 167 -43.57 38.85 20.36
CA GLY A 167 -44.83 38.16 20.58
C GLY A 167 -45.21 38.23 22.07
N PRO A 168 -46.50 38.23 22.44
CA PRO A 168 -46.96 38.50 23.81
C PRO A 168 -46.64 37.40 24.84
N THR A 169 -45.78 36.41 24.54
CA THR A 169 -45.42 35.34 25.48
C THR A 169 -43.96 34.94 25.31
N GLY A 170 -43.09 35.43 26.20
CA GLY A 170 -41.65 35.18 26.20
C GLY A 170 -41.25 33.73 26.42
N ARG A 171 -41.19 32.94 25.35
CA ARG A 171 -40.48 31.66 25.30
C ARG A 171 -39.76 31.51 23.96
N SER A 172 -38.49 31.18 24.02
CA SER A 172 -37.61 30.94 22.88
C SER A 172 -38.22 29.90 21.93
N ALA A 173 -38.45 30.28 20.67
CA ALA A 173 -38.84 29.34 19.63
C ALA A 173 -37.60 28.87 18.85
N VAL A 174 -37.46 27.55 18.72
CA VAL A 174 -36.55 26.90 17.79
C VAL A 174 -37.05 27.17 16.37
N VAL A 175 -36.17 27.63 15.49
CA VAL A 175 -36.49 27.93 14.09
C VAL A 175 -36.78 26.63 13.36
N ILE A 176 -38.05 26.42 12.98
CA ILE A 176 -38.44 25.41 12.00
C ILE A 176 -39.03 26.12 10.80
N ALA A 177 -38.22 26.18 9.74
CA ALA A 177 -38.55 26.13 8.32
C ALA A 177 -39.76 26.92 7.74
N HIS A 178 -39.42 27.77 6.77
CA HIS A 178 -40.22 28.30 5.64
C HIS A 178 -41.32 29.36 5.90
N GLY A 179 -41.12 30.52 5.24
CA GLY A 179 -42.22 31.39 4.80
C GLY A 179 -42.43 32.66 5.64
N TRP A 180 -42.14 33.81 5.05
CA TRP A 180 -42.22 35.15 5.66
C TRP A 180 -43.67 35.62 5.87
N LEU A 181 -43.92 36.51 6.84
CA LEU A 181 -44.45 37.88 6.68
C LEU A 181 -44.92 38.44 8.05
N CYS A 182 -44.22 39.50 8.49
CA CYS A 182 -44.45 40.41 9.63
C CYS A 182 -44.58 39.81 11.04
#